data_AF-A0A8X6PVU6-F1
#
_entry.id   AF-A0A8X6PVU6-F1
#
_cell.length_a   1.000
_cell.length_b   1.000
_cell.length_c   1.000
_cell.angle_alpha   90.00
_cell.angle_beta   90.00
_cell.angle_gamma   90.00
#
_symmetry.space_group_name_H-M   'P 1'
#
loop_
_entity.id
_entity.type
_entity.pdbx_description
1 polymer ?
#
loop_
_entity_poly.entity_id
_entity_poly.type
_entity_poly.pdbx_seq_one_letter_code
_entity_poly.pdbx_strand_id
1 'polypeptide(L)'
;MNSQFFYAAAASCHFIFPGFPIIHKSPLVTREVVNDLSLLYYVKGSDKSLKPYLLAGHLDVVPVEESFWEVPPFSGEIKDGFIWGRGSIDCKHVVMGLFPPAPLWESWCFPKFLIFIIHSCNGRERKCKFNSPTP
;
A
#
# COMPACT_ATOMS: atom_id res chain seq x y z
N MET A 1 -6.54 9.88 -20.53
CA MET A 1 -6.03 9.23 -19.31
C MET A 1 -5.24 8.01 -19.72
N ASN A 2 -3.93 7.95 -19.45
CA ASN A 2 -3.08 6.86 -19.93
C ASN A 2 -3.47 5.50 -19.30
N SER A 3 -3.48 4.45 -20.11
CA SER A 3 -3.91 3.09 -19.76
C SER A 3 -3.15 2.50 -18.57
N GLN A 4 -1.87 2.85 -18.38
CA GLN A 4 -1.06 2.41 -17.24
C GLN A 4 -1.63 2.82 -15.86
N PHE A 5 -2.37 3.93 -15.77
CA PHE A 5 -2.93 4.43 -14.51
C PHE A 5 -4.07 3.55 -13.96
N PHE A 6 -4.91 3.00 -14.84
CA PHE A 6 -6.00 2.11 -14.43
C PHE A 6 -5.47 0.76 -13.97
N TYR A 7 -4.39 0.26 -14.59
CA TYR A 7 -3.81 -1.03 -14.22
C TYR A 7 -3.18 -1.01 -12.82
N ALA A 8 -2.43 0.03 -12.44
CA ALA A 8 -1.77 0.04 -11.13
C ALA A 8 -2.76 0.13 -9.96
N ALA A 9 -3.80 0.97 -10.06
CA ALA A 9 -4.70 1.20 -8.95
C ALA A 9 -5.66 0.03 -8.70
N ALA A 10 -6.25 -0.51 -9.78
CA ALA A 10 -7.11 -1.69 -9.73
C ALA A 10 -6.32 -2.97 -9.37
N ALA A 11 -5.08 -3.10 -9.84
CA ALA A 11 -4.22 -4.24 -9.50
C ALA A 11 -3.87 -4.30 -8.01
N SER A 12 -3.72 -3.16 -7.35
CA SER A 12 -3.42 -3.10 -5.91
C SER A 12 -4.53 -3.72 -5.05
N CYS A 13 -5.80 -3.33 -5.27
CA CYS A 13 -6.94 -3.94 -4.60
C CYS A 13 -7.07 -5.42 -4.93
N HIS A 14 -6.78 -5.79 -6.19
CA HIS A 14 -6.80 -7.17 -6.66
C HIS A 14 -5.68 -8.03 -6.06
N PHE A 15 -4.54 -7.44 -5.67
CA PHE A 15 -3.44 -8.15 -5.01
C PHE A 15 -3.65 -8.27 -3.50
N ILE A 16 -3.99 -7.16 -2.82
CA ILE A 16 -4.09 -7.12 -1.36
C ILE A 16 -5.19 -8.07 -0.86
N PHE A 17 -6.35 -8.11 -1.55
CA PHE A 17 -7.49 -8.89 -1.08
C PHE A 17 -7.22 -10.41 -0.99
N PRO A 18 -6.80 -11.11 -2.05
CA PRO A 18 -6.45 -12.53 -1.99
C PRO A 18 -5.14 -12.79 -1.25
N GLY A 19 -4.21 -11.82 -1.22
CA GLY A 19 -2.90 -11.97 -0.56
C GLY A 19 -2.97 -12.03 0.97
N PHE A 20 -3.98 -11.39 1.57
CA PHE A 20 -4.09 -11.26 3.04
C PHE A 20 -5.47 -11.69 3.58
N PRO A 21 -5.89 -12.96 3.37
CA PRO A 21 -7.24 -13.40 3.69
C PRO A 21 -7.55 -13.38 5.19
N ILE A 22 -6.53 -13.47 6.05
CA ILE A 22 -6.71 -13.56 7.50
C ILE A 22 -7.14 -12.23 8.09
N ILE A 23 -6.47 -11.15 7.69
CA ILE A 23 -6.84 -9.79 8.10
C ILE A 23 -8.23 -9.45 7.58
N HIS A 24 -8.55 -9.82 6.33
CA HIS A 24 -9.87 -9.59 5.74
C HIS A 24 -11.01 -10.42 6.33
N LYS A 25 -10.71 -11.56 6.98
CA LYS A 25 -11.71 -12.38 7.68
C LYS A 25 -11.82 -12.05 9.17
N SER A 26 -10.91 -11.23 9.70
CA SER A 26 -10.89 -10.92 11.12
C SER A 26 -12.10 -10.04 11.51
N PRO A 27 -12.85 -10.40 12.57
CA PRO A 27 -13.96 -9.57 13.05
C PRO A 27 -13.49 -8.26 13.71
N LEU A 28 -12.19 -8.12 13.96
CA LEU A 28 -11.59 -6.90 14.51
C LEU A 28 -11.30 -5.85 13.43
N VAL A 29 -11.43 -6.20 12.16
CA VAL A 29 -11.05 -5.33 11.03
C VAL A 29 -12.29 -4.88 10.28
N THR A 30 -12.47 -3.58 10.16
CA THR A 30 -13.42 -2.97 9.22
C THR A 30 -12.63 -2.34 8.08
N ARG A 31 -13.10 -2.52 6.85
CA ARG A 31 -12.45 -1.99 5.65
C ARG A 31 -13.44 -1.17 4.85
N GLU A 32 -12.98 -0.02 4.37
CA GLU A 32 -13.68 0.84 3.44
C GLU A 32 -12.83 1.07 2.20
N VAL A 33 -13.48 1.14 1.04
CA VAL A 33 -12.86 1.58 -0.20
C VAL A 33 -13.32 3.02 -0.43
N VAL A 34 -12.37 3.94 -0.49
CA VAL A 34 -12.64 5.37 -0.67
C VAL A 34 -12.24 5.78 -2.09
N ASN A 35 -13.20 6.37 -2.81
CA ASN A 35 -13.02 6.85 -4.19
C ASN A 35 -12.45 5.77 -5.15
N ASP A 36 -12.80 4.50 -4.94
CA ASP A 36 -12.35 3.34 -5.72
C ASP A 36 -10.83 3.09 -5.77
N LEU A 37 -10.03 3.91 -5.08
CA LEU A 37 -8.58 3.97 -5.22
C LEU A 37 -7.83 3.88 -3.90
N SER A 38 -8.49 4.15 -2.77
CA SER A 38 -7.84 4.08 -1.46
C SER A 38 -8.48 3.01 -0.60
N LEU A 39 -7.65 2.19 0.04
CA LEU A 39 -8.11 1.23 1.03
C LEU A 39 -7.89 1.81 2.42
N LEU A 40 -8.96 1.87 3.19
CA LEU A 40 -8.95 2.33 4.56
C LEU A 40 -9.30 1.16 5.46
N TYR A 41 -8.39 0.86 6.39
CA TYR A 41 -8.56 -0.21 7.36
C TYR A 41 -8.66 0.37 8.76
N TYR A 42 -9.64 -0.12 9.50
CA TYR A 42 -9.86 0.16 10.90
C TYR A 42 -9.68 -1.14 11.68
N VAL A 43 -8.70 -1.19 12.57
CA VAL A 43 -8.47 -2.31 13.46
C VAL A 43 -8.89 -1.91 14.86
N LYS A 44 -9.85 -2.66 15.40
CA LYS A 44 -10.37 -2.46 16.75
C LYS A 44 -9.31 -2.83 17.79
N GLY A 45 -8.89 -1.85 18.58
CA GLY A 45 -8.00 -2.06 19.71
C GLY A 45 -8.72 -2.65 20.93
N SER A 46 -7.95 -3.23 21.85
CA SER A 46 -8.48 -3.78 23.10
C SER A 46 -8.78 -2.71 24.16
N ASP A 47 -8.02 -1.60 24.21
CA ASP A 47 -8.22 -0.50 25.15
C ASP A 47 -8.75 0.76 24.45
N LYS A 48 -9.96 1.16 24.84
CA LYS A 48 -10.63 2.34 24.25
C LYS A 48 -10.16 3.67 24.81
N SER A 49 -9.44 3.68 25.93
CA SER A 49 -8.93 4.89 26.58
C SER A 49 -7.73 5.47 25.83
N LEU A 50 -7.08 4.65 25.00
CA LEU A 50 -5.88 5.03 24.26
C LEU A 50 -6.22 5.73 22.95
N LYS A 51 -5.45 6.77 22.62
CA LYS A 51 -5.60 7.50 21.35
C LYS A 51 -5.22 6.60 20.16
N PRO A 52 -5.96 6.67 19.04
CA PRO A 52 -5.61 5.95 17.83
C PRO A 52 -4.33 6.51 17.19
N TYR A 53 -3.70 5.71 16.34
CA TYR A 53 -2.62 6.15 15.46
C TYR A 53 -2.91 5.74 14.02
N LEU A 54 -2.39 6.55 13.09
CA LEU A 54 -2.53 6.33 11.65
C LEU A 54 -1.22 5.78 11.09
N LEU A 55 -1.29 4.64 10.43
CA LEU A 55 -0.21 4.16 9.56
C LEU A 55 -0.61 4.43 8.10
N ALA A 56 0.33 4.85 7.28
CA ALA A 56 0.03 5.17 5.89
C ALA A 56 1.11 4.64 4.96
N GLY A 57 0.66 4.09 3.84
CA GLY A 57 1.52 3.65 2.74
C GLY A 57 0.84 3.90 1.41
N HIS A 58 1.56 3.66 0.33
CA HIS A 58 1.00 3.72 -1.01
C HIS A 58 1.60 2.63 -1.90
N LEU A 59 0.85 2.26 -2.92
CA LEU A 59 1.21 1.19 -3.85
C LEU A 59 1.54 1.70 -5.25
N ASP A 60 1.20 2.96 -5.56
CA ASP A 60 1.65 3.62 -6.78
C ASP A 60 3.15 3.86 -6.76
N VAL A 61 3.73 3.88 -7.94
CA VAL A 61 5.15 4.06 -8.17
C VAL A 61 5.36 5.07 -9.31
N VAL A 62 6.48 5.76 -9.30
CA VAL A 62 6.91 6.58 -10.46
C VAL A 62 7.11 5.71 -11.72
N PRO A 63 6.98 6.32 -12.91
CA PRO A 63 7.43 5.70 -14.15
C PRO A 63 8.90 5.27 -14.11
N VAL A 64 9.24 4.33 -14.98
CA VAL A 64 10.60 3.81 -15.11
C VAL A 64 11.09 4.04 -16.53
N GLU A 65 12.35 4.48 -16.66
CA GLU A 65 13.13 4.36 -17.88
C GLU A 65 14.02 3.13 -17.77
N GLU A 66 13.69 2.07 -18.51
CA GLU A 66 14.33 0.74 -18.38
C GLU A 66 15.83 0.76 -18.67
N SER A 67 16.31 1.70 -19.49
CA SER A 67 17.73 1.87 -19.82
C SER A 67 18.64 2.17 -18.62
N PHE A 68 18.08 2.70 -17.53
CA PHE A 68 18.84 2.96 -16.30
C PHE A 68 18.84 1.78 -15.32
N TRP A 69 18.20 0.67 -15.66
CA TRP A 69 18.06 -0.48 -14.76
C TRP A 69 18.96 -1.63 -15.20
N GLU A 70 19.68 -2.20 -14.25
CA GLU A 70 20.51 -3.39 -14.46
C GLU A 70 19.71 -4.69 -14.52
N VAL A 71 18.51 -4.68 -13.94
CA VAL A 71 17.56 -5.80 -13.91
C VAL A 71 16.16 -5.27 -14.25
N PRO A 72 15.24 -6.09 -14.80
CA PRO A 72 13.91 -5.61 -15.13
C PRO A 72 13.24 -4.97 -13.90
N PRO A 73 12.75 -3.73 -14.00
CA PRO A 73 12.39 -2.90 -12.85
C PRO A 73 11.23 -3.44 -12.01
N PHE A 74 10.41 -4.34 -12.57
CA PHE A 74 9.26 -4.93 -11.89
C PHE A 74 9.44 -6.44 -11.63
N SER A 75 10.66 -6.98 -11.81
CA SER A 75 10.96 -8.40 -11.56
C SER A 75 10.95 -8.77 -10.07
N GLY A 76 11.39 -7.85 -9.20
CA GLY A 76 11.66 -8.18 -7.80
C GLY A 76 12.88 -9.10 -7.63
N GLU A 77 13.81 -9.07 -8.58
CA GLU A 77 15.01 -9.92 -8.57
C GLU A 77 15.85 -9.69 -7.30
N ILE A 78 16.37 -10.77 -6.72
CA ILE A 78 17.32 -10.69 -5.61
C ILE A 78 18.73 -10.73 -6.19
N LYS A 79 19.46 -9.62 -6.05
CA LYS A 79 20.84 -9.47 -6.55
C LYS A 79 21.69 -8.79 -5.47
N ASP A 80 22.85 -9.36 -5.22
CA ASP A 80 23.83 -8.89 -4.20
C ASP A 80 23.25 -8.77 -2.79
N GLY A 81 22.27 -9.61 -2.44
CA GLY A 81 21.59 -9.59 -1.15
C GLY A 81 20.48 -8.54 -1.03
N PHE A 82 20.16 -7.81 -2.10
CA PHE A 82 19.10 -6.80 -2.14
C PHE A 82 17.97 -7.22 -3.08
N ILE A 83 16.75 -6.77 -2.77
CA ILE A 83 15.60 -6.89 -3.68
C ILE A 83 15.64 -5.68 -4.62
N TRP A 84 15.83 -5.94 -5.91
CA TRP A 84 15.80 -4.94 -6.96
C TRP A 84 14.41 -4.85 -7.55
N GLY A 85 13.77 -3.71 -7.37
CA GLY A 85 12.47 -3.45 -7.98
C GLY A 85 11.94 -2.06 -7.68
N ARG A 86 11.31 -1.44 -8.68
CA ARG A 86 10.57 -0.19 -8.54
C ARG A 86 9.44 -0.39 -7.54
N GLY A 87 9.49 0.42 -6.50
CA GLY A 87 8.52 0.41 -5.42
C GLY A 87 8.94 -0.39 -4.20
N SER A 88 10.06 -1.12 -4.25
CA SER A 88 10.57 -1.90 -3.11
C SER A 88 10.70 -1.02 -1.86
N ILE A 89 11.50 0.05 -1.94
CA ILE A 89 11.68 1.03 -0.87
C ILE A 89 10.53 2.05 -0.85
N ASP A 90 10.07 2.54 -2.00
CA ASP A 90 9.05 3.59 -2.05
C ASP A 90 7.79 3.15 -2.82
N CYS A 91 6.76 2.61 -2.16
CA CYS A 91 6.63 2.42 -0.70
C CYS A 91 6.06 1.04 -0.34
N LYS A 92 6.24 0.05 -1.23
CA LYS A 92 5.59 -1.26 -1.09
C LYS A 92 6.03 -2.00 0.16
N HIS A 93 7.30 -1.94 0.56
CA HIS A 93 7.76 -2.60 1.79
C HIS A 93 6.99 -2.16 3.05
N VAL A 94 6.66 -0.86 3.17
CA VAL A 94 5.86 -0.33 4.30
C VAL A 94 4.47 -0.95 4.25
N VAL A 95 3.82 -0.94 3.07
CA VAL A 95 2.50 -1.56 2.92
C VAL A 95 2.54 -3.04 3.29
N MET A 96 3.54 -3.80 2.82
CA MET A 96 3.65 -5.23 3.15
C MET A 96 3.89 -5.44 4.65
N GLY A 97 4.65 -4.58 5.31
CA GLY A 97 4.86 -4.65 6.77
C GLY A 97 3.60 -4.38 7.60
N LEU A 98 2.61 -3.66 7.05
CA LEU A 98 1.31 -3.44 7.69
C LEU A 98 0.42 -4.68 7.68
N PHE A 99 0.67 -5.63 6.78
CA PHE A 99 -0.07 -6.88 6.67
C PHE A 99 0.79 -8.06 7.14
N PRO A 100 0.89 -8.28 8.46
CA PRO A 100 1.64 -9.40 9.01
C PRO A 100 1.08 -10.75 8.53
N PRO A 101 1.93 -11.79 8.45
CA PRO A 101 1.48 -13.16 8.25
C PRO A 101 0.63 -13.66 9.43
N ALA A 102 -0.14 -14.73 9.17
CA ALA A 102 -1.09 -15.36 10.11
C ALA A 102 -0.61 -15.46 11.57
N PRO A 103 0.57 -16.06 11.84
CA PRO A 103 0.95 -16.36 13.22
C PRO A 103 1.25 -15.09 13.99
N LEU A 104 1.79 -14.08 13.30
CA LEU A 104 2.03 -12.77 13.88
C LEU A 104 0.72 -12.06 14.16
N TRP A 105 -0.22 -12.03 13.21
CA TRP A 105 -1.54 -11.41 13.41
C TRP A 105 -2.30 -11.98 14.62
N GLU A 106 -2.33 -13.30 14.77
CA GLU A 106 -3.03 -13.97 15.88
C GLU A 106 -2.37 -13.69 17.24
N SER A 107 -1.05 -13.59 17.27
CA SER A 107 -0.29 -13.20 18.47
C SER A 107 -0.31 -11.69 18.74
N TRP A 108 -0.70 -10.87 17.74
CA TRP A 108 -0.70 -9.42 17.85
C TRP A 108 -1.98 -8.94 18.56
N CYS A 109 -1.89 -8.81 19.88
CA CYS A 109 -2.84 -7.96 20.59
C CYS A 109 -2.53 -6.49 20.21
N PHE A 110 -3.39 -5.84 19.43
CA PHE A 110 -3.34 -4.39 19.26
C PHE A 110 -3.89 -3.74 20.54
N PRO A 111 -3.06 -3.18 21.43
CA PRO A 111 -3.56 -2.53 22.64
C PRO A 111 -4.39 -1.28 22.30
N LYS A 112 -4.16 -0.71 21.11
CA LYS A 112 -4.71 0.56 20.65
C LYS A 112 -5.41 0.39 19.31
N PHE A 113 -6.38 1.26 19.05
CA PHE A 113 -6.98 1.41 17.72
C PHE A 113 -5.92 1.77 16.68
N LEU A 114 -5.90 1.02 15.59
CA LEU A 114 -5.02 1.26 14.45
C LEU A 114 -5.88 1.60 13.24
N ILE A 115 -5.62 2.74 12.61
CA ILE A 115 -6.14 3.09 11.29
C ILE A 115 -4.98 2.98 10.32
N PHE A 116 -5.17 2.32 9.18
CA PHE A 116 -4.19 2.47 8.12
C PHE A 116 -4.78 2.70 6.74
N ILE A 117 -4.12 3.58 5.99
CA ILE A 117 -4.53 3.98 4.65
C ILE A 117 -3.48 3.51 3.65
N ILE A 118 -3.97 2.80 2.63
CA ILE A 118 -3.19 2.48 1.45
C ILE A 118 -3.76 3.31 0.32
N HIS A 119 -3.01 4.32 -0.09
CA HIS A 119 -3.36 5.09 -1.27
C HIS A 119 -2.84 4.35 -2.50
N SER A 120 -3.74 4.01 -3.43
CA SER A 120 -3.35 3.39 -4.70
C SER A 120 -3.11 4.43 -5.80
N CYS A 121 -3.61 5.66 -5.64
CA CYS A 121 -3.34 6.75 -6.59
C CYS A 121 -3.76 8.10 -6.02
N ASN A 122 -2.82 8.90 -5.49
CA ASN A 122 -3.13 10.32 -5.24
C ASN A 122 -1.94 11.28 -5.30
N GLY A 123 -1.12 11.16 -6.34
CA GLY A 123 -0.23 12.26 -6.74
C GLY A 123 0.98 12.52 -5.85
N ARG A 124 1.33 11.63 -4.91
CA ARG A 124 2.60 11.71 -4.17
C ARG A 124 3.80 11.59 -5.12
N GLU A 125 3.78 10.58 -5.99
CA GLU A 125 4.80 10.35 -7.01
C GLU A 125 4.51 11.05 -8.34
N ARG A 126 3.46 11.88 -8.41
CA ARG A 126 3.33 12.83 -9.50
C ARG A 126 4.30 13.97 -9.21
N LYS A 127 5.37 14.11 -10.01
CA LYS A 127 5.93 15.45 -10.26
C LYS A 127 4.79 16.28 -10.86
N CYS A 128 4.10 17.05 -10.04
CA CYS A 128 3.14 18.05 -10.49
C CYS A 128 3.87 19.05 -11.39
N LYS A 129 3.87 18.84 -12.71
CA LYS A 129 3.69 19.98 -13.60
C LYS A 129 2.22 20.35 -13.52
N PHE A 130 1.88 21.23 -12.59
CA PHE A 130 0.63 21.97 -12.63
C PHE A 130 0.68 22.84 -13.90
N ASN A 131 0.27 22.30 -15.04
CA ASN A 131 -0.21 23.15 -16.12
C ASN A 131 -1.64 23.50 -15.73
N SER A 132 -1.79 24.49 -14.85
CA SER A 132 -3.05 25.22 -14.76
C SER A 132 -3.22 25.98 -16.07
N PRO A 133 -4.33 25.81 -16.82
CA PRO A 133 -4.78 26.92 -17.64
C PRO A 133 -5.17 28.03 -16.65
N THR A 134 -4.47 29.15 -16.69
CA THR A 134 -4.99 30.39 -16.10
C THR A 134 -6.36 30.68 -16.72
N PRO A 135 -7.33 31.21 -15.96
CA PRO A 135 -8.60 31.67 -16.51
C PRO A 135 -8.40 32.74 -17.59
#